data_AF-A0A7S2V187-F1
#
_entry.id   AF-A0A7S2V187-F1
#
_cell.length_a   1.000
_cell.length_b   1.000
_cell.length_c   1.000
_cell.angle_alpha   90.00
_cell.angle_beta   90.00
_cell.angle_gamma   90.00
#
_symmetry.space_group_name_H-M   'P 1'
#
loop_
_entity.id
_entity.type
_entity.pdbx_description
1 polymer ?
#
loop_
_entity_poly.entity_id
_entity_poly.type
_entity_poly.pdbx_seq_one_letter_code
_entity_poly.pdbx_strand_id
1 'polypeptide(L)'
;LAAVQAVLASQGGAGAGQEEESRQFGHLMVSTQSKAKRHLFFGERQAFVVPKPEKTPPKIQKVGVIGAGTMGSGIAITLLRAGYEVTLVENNQEGLDRGLGIIKGVVEKDAQRGR
;
A
#
# COMPACT_ATOMS: atom_id res chain seq x y z
N LEU A 1 20.30 0.81 -8.95
CA LEU A 1 20.92 1.20 -10.23
C LEU A 1 21.28 0.01 -11.13
N ALA A 2 21.55 -1.19 -10.60
CA ALA A 2 21.85 -2.38 -11.40
C ALA A 2 20.88 -2.66 -12.57
N ALA A 3 19.57 -2.63 -12.32
CA ALA A 3 18.57 -2.82 -13.40
C ALA A 3 18.65 -1.72 -14.48
N VAL A 4 18.95 -0.47 -14.09
CA VAL A 4 19.15 0.64 -15.04
C VAL A 4 20.43 0.41 -15.86
N GLN A 5 21.50 -0.08 -15.25
CA GLN A 5 22.77 -0.39 -15.93
C GLN A 5 22.61 -1.52 -16.95
N ALA A 6 21.87 -2.58 -16.62
CA ALA A 6 21.54 -3.66 -17.56
C ALA A 6 20.73 -3.15 -18.75
N VAL A 7 19.74 -2.27 -18.51
CA VAL A 7 18.95 -1.65 -19.58
C VAL A 7 19.81 -0.72 -20.45
N LEU A 8 20.73 0.05 -19.86
CA LEU A 8 21.65 0.90 -20.63
C LEU A 8 22.62 0.05 -21.46
N ALA A 9 23.13 -1.06 -20.92
CA ALA A 9 23.99 -1.99 -21.66
C ALA A 9 23.28 -2.63 -22.86
N SER A 10 21.95 -2.81 -22.79
CA SER A 10 21.16 -3.31 -23.91
C SER A 10 21.17 -2.41 -25.16
N GLN A 11 21.56 -1.12 -25.02
CA GLN A 11 21.77 -0.23 -26.18
C GLN A 11 22.91 -0.71 -27.09
N GLY A 12 23.88 -1.45 -26.56
CA GLY A 12 24.94 -2.11 -27.32
C GLY A 12 24.50 -3.44 -27.96
N GLY A 13 23.23 -3.80 -27.85
CA GLY A 13 22.66 -5.06 -28.34
C GLY A 13 22.22 -6.00 -27.20
N ALA A 14 21.33 -6.94 -27.54
CA ALA A 14 20.74 -7.87 -26.57
C ALA A 14 21.80 -8.68 -25.79
N GLY A 15 22.88 -9.11 -26.45
CA GLY A 15 23.97 -9.86 -25.80
C GLY A 15 24.69 -9.05 -24.71
N ALA A 16 25.01 -7.78 -24.99
CA ALA A 16 25.64 -6.89 -24.01
C ALA A 16 24.72 -6.63 -22.80
N GLY A 17 23.41 -6.49 -23.04
CA GLY A 17 22.41 -6.37 -21.97
C GLY A 17 22.34 -7.63 -21.08
N GLN A 18 22.30 -8.82 -21.69
CA GLN A 18 22.22 -10.11 -20.97
C GLN A 18 23.48 -10.41 -20.15
N GLU A 19 24.66 -10.06 -20.67
CA GLU A 19 25.92 -10.23 -19.95
C GLU A 19 25.97 -9.35 -18.69
N GLU A 20 25.64 -8.06 -18.84
CA GLU A 20 25.60 -7.12 -17.73
C GLU A 20 24.49 -7.49 -16.72
N GLU A 21 23.33 -7.94 -17.20
CA GLU A 21 22.25 -8.45 -16.34
C GLU A 21 22.73 -9.65 -15.51
N SER A 22 23.33 -10.66 -16.14
CA SER A 22 23.81 -11.87 -15.47
C SER A 22 24.86 -11.55 -14.40
N ARG A 23 25.79 -10.66 -14.72
CA ARG A 23 26.83 -10.20 -13.79
C ARG A 23 26.23 -9.50 -12.57
N GLN A 24 25.33 -8.55 -12.81
CA GLN A 24 24.68 -7.79 -11.74
C GLN A 24 23.74 -8.67 -10.91
N PHE A 25 23.03 -9.58 -11.55
CA PHE A 25 22.16 -10.55 -10.89
C PHE A 25 22.95 -11.42 -9.92
N GLY A 26 24.08 -12.01 -10.37
CA GLY A 26 24.95 -12.80 -9.51
C GLY A 26 25.44 -12.03 -8.28
N HIS A 27 25.87 -10.78 -8.47
CA HIS A 27 26.30 -9.92 -7.37
C HIS A 27 25.16 -9.60 -6.38
N LEU A 28 23.99 -9.23 -6.90
CA LEU A 28 22.84 -8.90 -6.06
C LEU A 28 22.31 -10.12 -5.31
N MET A 29 22.34 -11.31 -5.90
CA MET A 29 21.80 -12.53 -5.29
C MET A 29 22.42 -12.85 -3.93
N VAL A 30 23.74 -12.63 -3.80
CA VAL A 30 24.49 -12.92 -2.56
C VAL A 30 24.52 -11.75 -1.58
N SER A 31 24.10 -10.56 -2.00
CA SER A 31 24.13 -9.34 -1.18
C SER A 31 23.21 -9.42 0.05
N THR A 32 23.57 -8.71 1.12
CA THR A 32 22.78 -8.59 2.35
C THR A 32 21.40 -7.97 2.08
N GLN A 33 21.33 -6.96 1.20
CA GLN A 33 20.07 -6.30 0.83
C GLN A 33 19.09 -7.27 0.16
N SER A 34 19.58 -8.13 -0.73
CA SER A 34 18.76 -9.15 -1.40
C SER A 34 18.26 -10.21 -0.42
N LYS A 35 19.11 -10.63 0.54
CA LYS A 35 18.69 -11.52 1.65
C LYS A 35 17.60 -10.87 2.51
N ALA A 36 17.77 -9.61 2.91
CA ALA A 36 16.80 -8.88 3.72
C ALA A 36 15.45 -8.72 3.01
N LYS A 37 15.46 -8.37 1.70
CA LYS A 37 14.23 -8.25 0.91
C LYS A 37 13.50 -9.59 0.75
N ARG A 38 14.22 -10.70 0.53
CA ARG A 38 13.62 -12.04 0.53
C ARG A 38 13.01 -12.39 1.88
N HIS A 39 13.68 -12.05 2.98
CA HIS A 39 13.13 -12.25 4.32
C HIS A 39 11.83 -11.44 4.51
N LEU A 40 11.82 -10.15 4.14
CA LEU A 40 10.62 -9.32 4.19
C LEU A 40 9.48 -9.90 3.33
N PHE A 41 9.79 -10.36 2.11
CA PHE A 41 8.81 -11.00 1.23
C PHE A 41 8.12 -12.21 1.90
N PHE A 42 8.89 -13.06 2.57
CA PHE A 42 8.29 -14.19 3.31
C PHE A 42 7.55 -13.73 4.56
N GLY A 43 8.06 -12.72 5.28
CA GLY A 43 7.40 -12.12 6.43
C GLY A 43 6.03 -11.52 6.10
N GLU A 44 5.93 -10.76 5.01
CA GLU A 44 4.67 -10.18 4.52
C GLU A 44 3.64 -11.27 4.17
N ARG A 45 4.08 -12.37 3.56
CA ARG A 45 3.17 -13.51 3.26
C ARG A 45 2.69 -14.20 4.52
N GLN A 46 3.56 -14.33 5.52
CA GLN A 46 3.22 -14.95 6.79
C GLN A 46 2.30 -14.06 7.65
N ALA A 47 2.38 -12.74 7.53
CA ALA A 47 1.54 -11.80 8.29
C ALA A 47 0.03 -12.01 8.08
N PHE A 48 -0.37 -12.56 6.93
CA PHE A 48 -1.78 -12.89 6.63
C PHE A 48 -2.17 -14.32 6.99
N VAL A 49 -1.24 -15.14 7.49
CA VAL A 49 -1.53 -16.50 7.99
C VAL A 49 -2.04 -16.39 9.42
N VAL A 50 -3.33 -16.08 9.54
CA VAL A 50 -4.06 -16.03 10.81
C VAL A 50 -4.96 -17.26 10.96
N PRO A 51 -5.24 -17.74 12.19
CA PRO A 51 -6.20 -18.81 12.41
C PRO A 51 -7.54 -18.45 11.76
N LYS A 52 -8.11 -19.41 11.00
CA LYS A 52 -9.42 -19.21 10.41
C LYS A 52 -10.47 -19.13 11.53
N PRO A 53 -11.40 -18.18 11.48
CA PRO A 53 -12.50 -18.14 12.44
C PRO A 53 -13.35 -19.41 12.29
N GLU A 54 -13.88 -19.93 13.41
CA GLU A 54 -14.78 -21.10 13.39
C GLU A 54 -16.04 -20.87 12.55
N LYS A 55 -16.45 -19.60 12.42
CA LYS A 55 -17.63 -19.17 11.67
C LYS A 55 -17.23 -18.15 10.61
N THR A 56 -17.94 -18.18 9.49
CA THR A 56 -17.77 -17.18 8.43
C THR A 56 -18.25 -15.81 8.95
N PRO A 57 -17.41 -14.76 8.92
CA PRO A 57 -17.83 -13.42 9.32
C PRO A 57 -18.97 -12.91 8.44
N PRO A 58 -19.93 -12.15 9.00
CA PRO A 58 -20.99 -11.54 8.21
C PRO A 58 -20.42 -10.52 7.23
N LYS A 59 -21.09 -10.33 6.09
CA LYS A 59 -20.74 -9.27 5.15
C LYS A 59 -21.01 -7.90 5.78
N ILE A 60 -19.97 -7.08 5.90
CA ILE A 60 -20.08 -5.70 6.37
C ILE A 60 -20.38 -4.79 5.18
N GLN A 61 -21.36 -3.91 5.32
CA GLN A 61 -21.71 -2.89 4.30
C GLN A 61 -21.49 -1.48 4.83
N LYS A 62 -21.77 -1.25 6.11
CA LYS A 62 -21.70 0.06 6.77
C LYS A 62 -20.76 -0.01 7.97
N VAL A 63 -19.94 1.02 8.15
CA VAL A 63 -18.96 1.12 9.24
C VAL A 63 -19.08 2.49 9.93
N GLY A 64 -19.17 2.48 11.26
CA GLY A 64 -19.10 3.70 12.07
C GLY A 64 -17.67 3.99 12.51
N VAL A 65 -17.22 5.23 12.37
CA VAL A 65 -15.94 5.72 12.88
C VAL A 65 -16.22 6.80 13.92
N ILE A 66 -15.77 6.59 15.16
CA ILE A 66 -15.95 7.52 16.26
C ILE A 66 -14.65 8.30 16.47
N GLY A 67 -14.76 9.63 16.39
CA GLY A 67 -13.65 10.58 16.36
C GLY A 67 -13.32 11.00 14.92
N ALA A 68 -13.28 12.31 14.67
CA ALA A 68 -12.95 12.94 13.39
C ALA A 68 -11.53 13.54 13.35
N GLY A 69 -10.70 13.24 14.36
CA GLY A 69 -9.28 13.61 14.37
C GLY A 69 -8.43 12.92 13.30
N THR A 70 -7.11 13.06 13.38
CA THR A 70 -6.16 12.54 12.37
C THR A 70 -6.35 11.06 12.06
N MET A 71 -6.47 10.22 13.10
CA MET A 71 -6.65 8.77 12.93
C MET A 71 -8.03 8.43 12.37
N GLY A 72 -9.09 9.04 12.90
CA GLY A 72 -10.46 8.78 12.47
C GLY A 72 -10.69 9.14 11.01
N SER A 73 -10.16 10.29 10.57
CA SER A 73 -10.18 10.69 9.16
C SER A 73 -9.43 9.70 8.27
N GLY A 74 -8.25 9.23 8.69
CA GLY A 74 -7.47 8.24 7.94
C GLY A 74 -8.15 6.87 7.83
N ILE A 75 -8.77 6.41 8.91
CA ILE A 75 -9.57 5.17 8.93
C ILE A 75 -10.76 5.31 8.00
N ALA A 76 -11.51 6.41 8.09
CA ALA A 76 -12.65 6.68 7.22
C ALA A 76 -12.25 6.66 5.74
N ILE A 77 -11.15 7.33 5.37
CA ILE A 77 -10.63 7.32 3.98
C ILE A 77 -10.31 5.91 3.53
N THR A 78 -9.67 5.10 4.37
CA THR A 78 -9.28 3.73 4.02
C THR A 78 -10.51 2.86 3.77
N LEU A 79 -11.53 2.97 4.63
CA LEU A 79 -12.79 2.25 4.49
C LEU A 79 -13.59 2.69 3.25
N LEU A 80 -13.64 4.00 2.98
CA LEU A 80 -14.27 4.54 1.77
C LEU A 80 -13.60 4.00 0.50
N ARG A 81 -12.26 3.97 0.46
CA ARG A 81 -11.50 3.39 -0.66
C ARG A 81 -11.71 1.89 -0.83
N ALA A 82 -11.98 1.17 0.26
CA ALA A 82 -12.32 -0.25 0.24
C ALA A 82 -13.80 -0.50 -0.15
N GLY A 83 -14.58 0.55 -0.43
CA GLY A 83 -15.96 0.45 -0.89
C GLY A 83 -17.01 0.31 0.20
N TYR A 84 -16.67 0.63 1.46
CA TYR A 84 -17.64 0.63 2.57
C TYR A 84 -18.38 1.96 2.65
N GLU A 85 -19.65 1.91 3.05
CA GLU A 85 -20.36 3.10 3.53
C GLU A 85 -19.84 3.46 4.93
N VAL A 86 -19.43 4.72 5.13
CA VAL A 86 -18.82 5.16 6.38
C VAL A 86 -19.64 6.28 7.03
N THR A 87 -20.00 6.09 8.30
CA THR A 87 -20.58 7.14 9.15
C THR A 87 -19.52 7.65 10.11
N LEU A 88 -19.17 8.93 10.03
CA LEU A 88 -18.22 9.59 10.95
C LEU A 88 -18.99 10.29 12.07
N VAL A 89 -18.57 10.07 13.32
CA VAL A 89 -19.19 10.66 14.52
C VAL A 89 -18.13 11.42 15.30
N GLU A 90 -18.44 12.64 15.72
CA GLU A 90 -17.57 13.46 16.58
C GLU A 90 -18.44 14.22 17.59
N ASN A 91 -17.88 14.54 18.76
CA ASN A 91 -18.59 15.20 19.86
C ASN A 91 -18.79 16.71 19.66
N ASN A 92 -18.01 17.34 18.78
CA ASN A 92 -18.07 18.78 18.52
C ASN A 92 -18.00 19.06 17.01
N GLN A 93 -18.71 20.12 16.60
CA GLN A 93 -18.86 20.45 15.19
C GLN A 93 -17.54 20.87 14.53
N GLU A 94 -16.68 21.62 15.22
CA GLU A 94 -15.41 22.09 14.67
C GLU A 94 -14.48 20.92 14.30
N GLY A 95 -14.39 19.91 15.17
CA GLY A 95 -13.64 18.68 14.94
C GLY A 95 -14.23 17.87 13.79
N LEU A 96 -15.56 17.81 13.69
CA LEU A 96 -16.24 17.14 12.59
C LEU A 96 -15.93 17.81 11.24
N ASP A 97 -16.06 19.14 11.17
CA ASP A 97 -15.82 19.91 9.96
C ASP A 97 -14.36 19.80 9.50
N ARG A 98 -13.43 19.82 10.45
CA ARG A 98 -12.00 19.62 10.18
C ARG A 98 -11.74 18.24 9.60
N GLY A 99 -12.29 17.19 10.21
CA GLY A 99 -12.15 15.81 9.71
C GLY A 99 -12.77 15.64 8.33
N LEU A 100 -13.98 16.16 8.12
CA LEU A 100 -14.66 16.15 6.83
C LEU A 100 -13.86 16.92 5.76
N GLY A 101 -13.24 18.05 6.11
CA GLY A 101 -12.37 18.80 5.21
C GLY A 101 -11.16 17.99 4.76
N ILE A 102 -10.51 17.26 5.67
CA ILE A 102 -9.39 16.36 5.34
C ILE A 102 -9.86 15.24 4.40
N ILE A 103 -10.97 14.58 4.73
CA ILE A 103 -11.51 13.47 3.94
C ILE A 103 -11.87 13.94 2.53
N LYS A 104 -12.63 15.05 2.40
CA LYS A 104 -13.01 15.62 1.10
C LYS A 104 -11.78 15.96 0.26
N GLY A 105 -10.80 16.65 0.84
CA GLY A 105 -9.59 17.04 0.10
C GLY A 105 -8.76 15.85 -0.39
N VAL A 106 -8.78 14.71 0.32
CA VAL A 106 -8.12 13.48 -0.15
C VAL A 106 -8.93 12.81 -1.27
N VAL A 107 -10.24 12.68 -1.11
CA VAL A 107 -11.12 12.05 -2.11
C VAL A 107 -11.13 12.84 -3.42
N GLU A 108 -11.17 14.17 -3.36
CA GLU A 108 -11.09 15.03 -4.55
C GLU A 108 -9.77 14.85 -5.30
N LYS A 109 -8.65 14.74 -4.58
CA LYS A 109 -7.34 14.47 -5.18
C LYS A 109 -7.26 13.08 -5.81
N ASP A 110 -7.90 12.09 -5.21
CA ASP A 110 -7.97 10.74 -5.79
C ASP A 110 -8.80 10.76 -7.08
N ALA A 111 -9.96 11.43 -7.08
CA ALA A 111 -10.80 11.57 -8.26
C ALA A 111 -10.07 12.29 -9.41
N GLN A 112 -9.31 13.36 -9.12
CA GLN A 112 -8.48 14.06 -10.12
C GLN A 112 -7.37 13.16 -10.70
N ARG A 113 -6.95 12.13 -9.97
CA ARG A 113 -5.94 11.15 -10.41
C ARG A 113 -6.57 9.91 -11.08
N GLY A 114 -7.89 9.92 -11.31
CA GLY A 114 -8.61 8.81 -11.92
C GLY A 114 -8.70 7.57 -11.04
N ARG A 115 -8.67 7.75 -9.71
CA ARG A 115 -8.85 6.68 -8.72
C ARG A 115 -10.21 6.73 -8.07
#